data_AF-G1UWH6-F1
#
_entry.id   AF-G1UWH6-F1
#
_cell.length_a   1.000
_cell.length_b   1.000
_cell.length_c   1.000
_cell.angle_alpha   90.00
_cell.angle_beta   90.00
_cell.angle_gamma   90.00
#
_symmetry.space_group_name_H-M   'P 1'
#
loop_
_entity.id
_entity.type
_entity.pdbx_description
1 polymer ?
#
loop_
_entity_poly.entity_id
_entity_poly.type
_entity_poly.pdbx_seq_one_letter_code
_entity_poly.pdbx_strand_id
1 'polypeptide(L)'
;MWRQSLLFLVFCAILSGCAARESVSPTTSTPETVPAAQSFNEQVAALPEGATQYFAESPFGPASIEAGAPYLSGLGNECRSARVTRGTMSHRFAFCKEEKGNWRFLPTIFESMPR
;
A
#
# COMPACT_ATOMS: atom_id res chain seq x y z
N MET A 1 -54.27 4.23 -16.90
CA MET A 1 -53.33 3.71 -15.87
C MET A 1 -52.37 2.69 -16.48
N TRP A 2 -51.62 3.03 -17.54
CA TRP A 2 -50.70 2.10 -18.24
C TRP A 2 -49.29 2.67 -18.46
N ARG A 3 -49.08 3.97 -18.25
CA ARG A 3 -47.77 4.63 -18.41
C ARG A 3 -46.89 4.55 -17.15
N GLN A 4 -47.45 4.15 -16.01
CA GLN A 4 -46.75 4.09 -14.72
C GLN A 4 -46.12 2.71 -14.46
N SER A 5 -46.61 1.65 -15.10
CA SER A 5 -46.02 0.29 -15.03
C SER A 5 -44.70 0.15 -15.79
N LEU A 6 -44.45 0.97 -16.81
CA LEU A 6 -43.22 0.90 -17.60
C LEU A 6 -42.00 1.46 -16.85
N LEU A 7 -42.21 2.41 -15.93
CA LEU A 7 -41.13 3.01 -15.13
C LEU A 7 -40.63 2.07 -14.02
N PHE A 8 -41.48 1.18 -13.51
CA PHE A 8 -41.11 0.21 -12.47
C PHE A 8 -40.27 -0.95 -13.00
N LEU A 9 -40.51 -1.39 -14.25
CA LEU A 9 -39.78 -2.50 -14.87
C LEU A 9 -38.31 -2.18 -15.18
N VAL A 10 -37.97 -0.90 -15.38
CA VAL A 10 -36.58 -0.47 -15.64
C VAL A 10 -35.74 -0.45 -14.36
N PHE A 11 -36.35 -0.27 -13.19
CA PHE A 11 -35.63 -0.15 -11.92
C PHE A 11 -35.25 -1.51 -11.29
N CYS A 12 -35.96 -2.59 -11.63
CA CYS A 12 -35.65 -3.94 -11.12
C CYS A 12 -34.47 -4.62 -11.82
N ALA A 13 -34.05 -4.14 -13.00
CA ALA A 13 -32.94 -4.74 -13.75
C ALA A 13 -31.55 -4.46 -13.16
N ILE A 14 -31.44 -3.53 -12.19
CA ILE A 14 -30.15 -3.06 -11.67
C ILE A 14 -29.78 -3.73 -10.32
N LEU A 15 -30.70 -4.48 -9.70
CA LEU A 15 -30.55 -5.01 -8.33
C LEU A 15 -30.47 -6.54 -8.24
N SER A 16 -30.40 -7.27 -9.36
CA SER A 16 -30.17 -8.72 -9.37
C SER A 16 -28.68 -9.03 -9.49
N GLY A 17 -28.03 -9.26 -8.35
CA GLY A 17 -26.68 -9.81 -8.30
C GLY A 17 -26.58 -11.27 -8.75
N CYS A 18 -25.46 -11.55 -9.40
CA CYS A 18 -24.58 -12.72 -9.24
C CYS A 18 -24.74 -14.02 -10.05
N ALA A 19 -23.57 -14.47 -10.52
CA ALA A 19 -23.08 -15.81 -10.87
C ALA A 19 -23.32 -16.35 -12.29
N ALA A 20 -22.36 -16.07 -13.18
CA ALA A 20 -21.94 -17.02 -14.22
C ALA A 20 -20.45 -17.34 -14.01
N ARG A 21 -20.16 -18.63 -13.80
CA ARG A 21 -18.83 -19.22 -13.70
C ARG A 21 -18.48 -19.83 -15.06
N GLU A 22 -17.19 -20.13 -15.26
CA GLU A 22 -16.53 -20.81 -16.40
C GLU A 22 -16.13 -19.87 -17.56
N SER A 23 -14.95 -19.99 -18.18
CA SER A 23 -14.10 -21.17 -18.39
C SER A 23 -12.61 -20.80 -18.51
N VAL A 24 -11.77 -21.78 -18.22
CA VAL A 24 -10.30 -21.81 -18.25
C VAL A 24 -9.73 -21.76 -19.69
N SER A 25 -8.50 -21.21 -19.77
CA SER A 25 -7.39 -21.53 -20.71
C SER A 25 -7.05 -20.54 -21.85
N PRO A 26 -5.77 -20.49 -22.31
CA PRO A 26 -4.81 -19.50 -21.82
C PRO A 26 -4.00 -18.81 -22.93
N THR A 27 -3.11 -17.91 -22.50
CA THR A 27 -1.89 -17.47 -23.19
C THR A 27 -2.06 -16.61 -24.44
N THR A 28 -1.95 -15.31 -24.22
CA THR A 28 -0.96 -14.53 -24.97
C THR A 28 -0.25 -13.67 -23.94
N SER A 29 0.87 -14.19 -23.42
CA SER A 29 1.84 -13.39 -22.67
C SER A 29 2.40 -12.34 -23.62
N THR A 30 1.75 -11.18 -23.65
CA THR A 30 2.48 -9.92 -23.83
C THR A 30 3.60 -9.93 -22.78
N PRO A 31 4.85 -9.60 -23.13
CA PRO A 31 5.88 -9.37 -22.12
C PRO A 31 5.39 -8.17 -21.29
N GLU A 32 4.69 -8.48 -20.19
CA GLU A 32 4.44 -7.52 -19.13
C GLU A 32 5.83 -7.11 -18.70
N THR A 33 6.20 -5.88 -19.09
CA THR A 33 7.41 -5.24 -18.61
C THR A 33 7.27 -5.26 -17.10
N VAL A 34 7.96 -6.21 -16.45
CA VAL A 34 8.03 -6.35 -15.01
C VAL A 34 8.40 -4.94 -14.52
N PRO A 35 7.48 -4.21 -13.86
CA PRO A 35 7.84 -2.92 -13.32
C PRO A 35 9.04 -3.18 -12.42
N ALA A 36 10.09 -2.38 -12.59
CA ALA A 36 11.27 -2.50 -11.73
C ALA A 36 10.79 -2.65 -10.29
N ALA A 37 11.19 -3.75 -9.64
CA ALA A 37 10.72 -4.04 -8.30
C ALA A 37 11.01 -2.82 -7.43
N GLN A 38 9.95 -2.16 -6.95
CA GLN A 38 10.08 -0.95 -6.15
C GLN A 38 10.96 -1.25 -4.94
N SER A 39 11.82 -0.32 -4.57
CA SER A 39 12.64 -0.48 -3.37
C SER A 39 11.77 -0.60 -2.12
N PHE A 40 12.29 -1.21 -1.07
CA PHE A 40 11.60 -1.30 0.23
C PHE A 40 11.06 0.07 0.70
N ASN A 41 11.86 1.12 0.54
CA ASN A 41 11.51 2.47 0.97
C ASN A 41 10.31 3.01 0.18
N GLU A 42 10.27 2.79 -1.14
CA GLU A 42 9.17 3.21 -2.00
C GLU A 42 7.89 2.42 -1.68
N GLN A 43 8.01 1.12 -1.46
CA GLN A 43 6.88 0.27 -1.07
C GLN A 43 6.27 0.75 0.24
N VAL A 44 7.07 0.98 1.28
CA VAL A 44 6.57 1.46 2.57
C VAL A 44 6.01 2.88 2.47
N ALA A 45 6.64 3.75 1.67
CA ALA A 45 6.14 5.11 1.47
C ALA A 45 4.78 5.15 0.75
N ALA A 46 4.48 4.17 -0.10
CA ALA A 46 3.24 4.06 -0.86
C ALA A 46 2.07 3.43 -0.05
N LEU A 47 2.34 2.83 1.11
CA LEU A 47 1.29 2.23 1.94
C LEU A 47 0.26 3.27 2.39
N PRO A 48 -1.04 2.93 2.55
CA PRO A 48 -1.98 3.83 3.20
C PRO A 48 -1.59 4.10 4.67
N GLU A 49 -1.98 5.23 5.22
CA GLU A 49 -1.77 5.50 6.66
C GLU A 49 -2.49 4.45 7.51
N GLY A 50 -1.81 3.94 8.53
CA GLY A 50 -2.28 2.86 9.40
C GLY A 50 -2.22 1.46 8.78
N ALA A 51 -1.87 1.34 7.48
CA ALA A 51 -1.72 0.04 6.85
C ALA A 51 -0.50 -0.69 7.42
N THR A 52 -0.67 -1.99 7.67
CA THR A 52 0.40 -2.89 8.08
C THR A 52 0.66 -3.90 6.97
N GLN A 53 1.92 -4.04 6.56
CA GLN A 53 2.34 -5.00 5.55
C GLN A 53 3.55 -5.79 6.03
N TYR A 54 3.56 -7.09 5.75
CA TYR A 54 4.70 -7.96 6.02
C TYR A 54 5.72 -7.90 4.89
N PHE A 55 6.98 -7.72 5.24
CA PHE A 55 8.10 -7.72 4.31
C PHE A 55 9.02 -8.90 4.65
N ALA A 56 9.24 -9.80 3.70
CA ALA A 56 10.21 -10.88 3.85
C ALA A 56 11.65 -10.35 3.86
N GLU A 57 11.90 -9.30 3.07
CA GLU A 57 13.18 -8.61 3.00
C GLU A 57 13.01 -7.16 3.44
N SER A 58 13.69 -6.77 4.51
CA SER A 58 13.78 -5.39 4.98
C SER A 58 15.13 -5.16 5.68
N PRO A 59 15.52 -3.89 5.92
CA PRO A 59 16.70 -3.58 6.74
C PRO A 59 16.67 -4.18 8.15
N PHE A 60 15.50 -4.61 8.62
CA PHE A 60 15.29 -5.22 9.93
C PHE A 60 15.17 -6.76 9.87
N GLY A 61 15.43 -7.37 8.71
CA GLY A 61 15.06 -8.76 8.40
C GLY A 61 13.56 -8.92 8.14
N PRO A 62 13.01 -10.15 8.18
CA PRO A 62 11.59 -10.37 7.98
C PRO A 62 10.76 -9.72 9.10
N ALA A 63 9.87 -8.79 8.75
CA ALA A 63 9.13 -8.00 9.73
C ALA A 63 7.82 -7.43 9.20
N SER A 64 6.90 -7.10 10.12
CA SER A 64 5.69 -6.33 9.79
C SER A 64 5.96 -4.84 9.95
N ILE A 65 5.60 -4.06 8.93
CA ILE A 65 5.78 -2.62 8.90
C ILE A 65 4.41 -1.95 8.87
N GLU A 66 4.14 -1.13 9.87
CA GLU A 66 2.98 -0.24 9.94
C GLU A 66 3.38 1.15 9.43
N ALA A 67 2.69 1.64 8.40
CA ALA A 67 2.94 2.95 7.84
C ALA A 67 2.18 4.02 8.64
N GLY A 68 2.90 4.96 9.25
CA GLY A 68 2.31 6.10 9.94
C GLY A 68 1.93 7.23 8.98
N ALA A 69 1.47 8.34 9.56
CA ALA A 69 1.11 9.54 8.82
C ALA A 69 2.32 10.19 8.11
N PRO A 70 2.11 10.83 6.95
CA PRO A 70 3.08 11.73 6.34
C PRO A 70 3.20 13.03 7.15
N TYR A 71 4.38 13.66 7.11
CA TYR A 71 4.67 14.93 7.79
C TYR A 71 5.78 15.70 7.05
N LEU A 72 5.89 17.01 7.28
CA LEU A 72 7.02 17.80 6.79
C LEU A 72 8.12 17.86 7.86
N SER A 73 9.35 17.52 7.47
CA SER A 73 10.51 17.71 8.35
C SER A 73 10.86 19.20 8.53
N GLY A 74 11.70 19.51 9.52
CA GLY A 74 12.23 20.87 9.71
C GLY A 74 13.08 21.39 8.54
N LEU A 75 13.49 20.51 7.62
CA LEU A 75 14.18 20.86 6.39
C LEU A 75 13.23 21.01 5.19
N GLY A 76 11.91 20.90 5.40
CA GLY A 76 10.90 21.01 4.35
C GLY A 76 10.70 19.74 3.50
N ASN A 77 11.42 18.65 3.80
CA ASN A 77 11.22 17.38 3.08
C ASN A 77 9.92 16.70 3.53
N GLU A 78 9.18 16.14 2.56
CA GLU A 78 8.07 15.23 2.81
C GLU A 78 8.61 13.94 3.41
N CYS A 79 8.16 13.62 4.61
CA CYS A 79 8.59 12.46 5.36
C CYS A 79 7.41 11.63 5.79
N ARG A 80 7.70 10.40 6.20
CA ARG A 80 6.71 9.47 6.68
C ARG A 80 7.28 8.65 7.81
N SER A 81 6.53 8.57 8.92
CA SER A 81 6.89 7.68 10.02
C SER A 81 6.43 6.25 9.72
N ALA A 82 7.14 5.27 10.24
CA ALA A 82 6.76 3.87 10.18
C ALA A 82 7.14 3.17 11.49
N ARG A 83 6.47 2.06 11.78
CA ARG A 83 6.80 1.20 12.91
C ARG A 83 7.09 -0.20 12.39
N VAL A 84 8.22 -0.75 12.81
CA VAL A 84 8.57 -2.15 12.55
C VAL A 84 8.21 -2.96 13.78
N THR A 85 7.55 -4.10 13.57
CA THR A 85 7.26 -5.09 14.60
C THR A 85 7.90 -6.41 14.24
N ARG A 86 8.73 -6.92 15.14
CA ARG A 86 9.44 -8.20 15.03
C ARG A 86 9.36 -8.95 16.35
N GLY A 87 8.54 -10.00 16.40
CA GLY A 87 8.27 -10.73 17.64
C GLY A 87 7.67 -9.79 18.70
N THR A 88 8.32 -9.66 19.85
CA THR A 88 7.93 -8.74 20.93
C THR A 88 8.54 -7.34 20.82
N MET A 89 9.43 -7.11 19.85
CA MET A 89 10.12 -5.85 19.66
C MET A 89 9.37 -4.96 18.67
N SER A 90 9.28 -3.67 18.98
CA SER A 90 8.66 -2.66 18.13
C SER A 90 9.50 -1.39 18.11
N HIS A 91 9.88 -0.93 16.93
CA HIS A 91 10.70 0.28 16.76
C HIS A 91 10.05 1.24 15.77
N ARG A 92 10.23 2.54 16.00
CA ARG A 92 9.82 3.57 15.04
C ARG A 92 10.99 3.99 14.18
N PHE A 93 10.70 4.37 12.95
CA PHE A 93 11.65 4.88 11.98
C PHE A 93 10.93 5.82 11.01
N ALA A 94 11.68 6.49 10.13
CA ALA A 94 11.09 7.35 9.14
C ALA A 94 11.77 7.22 7.77
N PHE A 95 11.04 7.60 6.73
CA PHE A 95 11.56 7.84 5.40
C PHE A 95 11.32 9.29 5.05
N CYS A 96 12.26 9.92 4.36
CA CYS A 96 12.07 11.25 3.79
C CYS A 96 12.34 11.23 2.31
N LYS A 97 11.47 11.88 1.54
CA LYS A 97 11.61 12.09 0.12
C LYS A 97 12.66 13.16 -0.11
N GLU A 98 13.72 12.79 -0.82
CA GLU A 98 14.75 13.72 -1.27
C GLU A 98 14.25 14.56 -2.45
N GLU A 99 14.95 15.63 -2.78
CA GLU A 99 14.59 16.54 -3.89
C GLU A 99 14.42 15.82 -5.22
N LYS A 100 15.16 14.74 -5.45
CA LYS A 100 15.10 13.90 -6.66
C LYS A 100 13.95 12.88 -6.67
N GLY A 101 13.11 12.88 -5.63
CA GLY A 101 11.97 11.98 -5.49
C GLY A 101 12.29 10.63 -4.82
N ASN A 102 13.56 10.34 -4.53
CA ASN A 102 13.97 9.10 -3.87
C ASN A 102 13.62 9.12 -2.38
N TRP A 103 13.10 8.02 -1.86
CA TRP A 103 12.84 7.86 -0.42
C TRP A 103 14.10 7.38 0.31
N ARG A 104 14.62 8.22 1.19
CA ARG A 104 15.77 7.91 2.06
C ARG A 104 15.30 7.40 3.42
N PHE A 105 15.86 6.29 3.86
CA PHE A 105 15.65 5.72 5.19
C PHE A 105 16.43 6.50 6.27
N LEU A 106 15.75 6.79 7.39
CA LEU A 106 16.30 7.53 8.54
C LEU A 106 16.16 6.69 9.82
N PRO A 107 17.21 5.94 10.20
CA PRO A 107 17.15 5.05 11.37
C PRO A 107 17.15 5.78 12.71
N THR A 108 17.78 6.96 12.79
CA THR A 108 18.21 7.56 14.06
C THR A 108 17.25 8.59 14.66
N ILE A 109 16.07 8.80 14.06
CA ILE A 109 15.10 9.78 14.59
C ILE A 109 14.45 9.28 15.89
N PHE A 110 14.47 7.97 16.15
CA PHE A 110 13.86 7.39 17.34
C PHE A 110 14.92 6.66 18.17
N GLU A 111 15.08 7.06 19.44
CA GLU A 111 16.10 6.54 20.37
C GLU A 111 16.06 5.01 20.56
N SER A 112 14.93 4.37 20.27
CA SER A 112 14.69 2.94 20.52
C SER A 112 15.31 1.97 19.50
N MET A 113 15.96 2.42 18.43
CA MET A 113 16.38 1.51 17.35
C MET A 113 17.65 0.71 17.70
N PRO A 114 17.68 -0.63 17.52
CA PRO A 114 18.88 -1.43 17.72
C PRO A 114 19.93 -1.08 16.66
N ARG A 115 21.19 -0.93 17.09
CA ARG A 115 22.34 -0.62 16.22
C ARG A 115 22.96 -1.88 15.64
#